data_AF-A0A257MFH4-F1
#
_entry.id   AF-A0A257MFH4-F1
#
_cell.length_a   1.000
_cell.length_b   1.000
_cell.length_c   1.000
_cell.angle_alpha   90.00
_cell.angle_beta   90.00
_cell.angle_gamma   90.00
#
_symmetry.space_group_name_H-M   'P 1'
#
loop_
_entity.id
_entity.type
_entity.pdbx_description
1 polymer ?
#
loop_
_entity_poly.entity_id
_entity_poly.type
_entity_poly.pdbx_seq_one_letter_code
_entity_poly.pdbx_strand_id
1 'polypeptide(L)'
;MQQDDRVRFEKDYREWIQLMSLDAACRLSALPDPEQKRLLASYQVLRDPRRVFRDISCMERIRSLAGERITSFILMETAAVTFFPSVAIGLTGALDYAVAMNRRLFCQERWYPIICLNSQYIRRSSDRILAFALEHELEMSRIYQDMVSPGRIVTPDQKRDIMLSAQEASEKKLTITPDELREDDRLMQELALSCPLLPKPYAEMALLCYLEDNLPRLEGYGQSSSSPEEAAFGKELAAEFSGWKAFTIETYDLFLREMAAHIRDANRGYA
;
A
#
# COMPACT_ATOMS: atom_id res chain seq x y z
N MET A 1 6.58 10.09 20.02
CA MET A 1 5.53 11.11 19.79
C MET A 1 4.98 11.56 21.14
N GLN A 2 4.85 12.86 21.40
CA GLN A 2 4.25 13.35 22.66
C GLN A 2 2.75 12.97 22.66
N GLN A 3 2.16 12.75 23.84
CA GLN A 3 0.80 12.22 23.94
C GLN A 3 -0.25 13.15 23.30
N ASP A 4 -0.03 14.47 23.37
CA ASP A 4 -0.91 15.47 22.74
C ASP A 4 -0.83 15.43 21.21
N ASP A 5 0.35 15.18 20.64
CA ASP A 5 0.54 15.04 19.18
C ASP A 5 -0.20 13.81 18.66
N ARG A 6 -0.18 12.71 19.42
CA ARG A 6 -0.90 11.47 19.08
C ARG A 6 -2.39 11.69 19.01
N VAL A 7 -2.97 12.29 20.05
CA VAL A 7 -4.41 12.52 20.15
C VAL A 7 -4.89 13.42 19.01
N ARG A 8 -4.11 14.46 18.69
CA ARG A 8 -4.39 15.35 17.56
C ARG A 8 -4.35 14.59 16.23
N PHE A 9 -3.28 13.82 15.97
CA PHE A 9 -3.17 13.02 14.76
C PHE A 9 -4.33 12.02 14.62
N GLU A 10 -4.69 11.32 15.69
CA GLU A 10 -5.79 10.35 15.67
C GLU A 10 -7.13 11.00 15.32
N LYS A 11 -7.38 12.21 15.84
CA LYS A 11 -8.56 13.00 15.48
C LYS A 11 -8.54 13.40 14.01
N ASP A 12 -7.46 14.04 13.56
CA ASP A 12 -7.33 14.54 12.19
C ASP A 12 -7.44 13.39 11.17
N TYR A 13 -6.87 12.21 11.48
CA TYR A 13 -6.95 11.04 10.63
C TYR A 13 -8.36 10.43 10.60
N ARG A 14 -9.11 10.42 11.72
CA ARG A 14 -10.51 9.97 11.72
C ARG A 14 -11.39 10.87 10.84
N GLU A 15 -11.23 12.18 10.95
CA GLU A 15 -11.95 13.16 10.10
C GLU A 15 -11.62 12.96 8.61
N TRP A 16 -10.33 12.76 8.30
CA TRP A 16 -9.91 12.46 6.93
C TRP A 16 -10.51 11.14 6.42
N ILE A 17 -10.49 10.06 7.21
CA ILE A 17 -11.11 8.78 6.83
C ILE A 17 -12.61 8.90 6.57
N GLN A 18 -13.33 9.70 7.36
CA GLN A 18 -14.75 9.96 7.12
C GLN A 18 -14.96 10.65 5.77
N LEU A 19 -14.16 11.66 5.45
CA LEU A 19 -14.21 12.33 4.14
C LEU A 19 -13.91 11.35 3.00
N MET A 20 -12.93 10.47 3.14
CA MET A 20 -12.57 9.49 2.11
C MET A 20 -13.63 8.39 1.96
N SER A 21 -14.38 8.08 3.02
CA SER A 21 -15.50 7.14 2.94
C SER A 21 -16.64 7.66 2.04
N LEU A 22 -16.84 8.98 1.97
CA LEU A 22 -17.79 9.60 1.06
C LEU A 22 -17.33 9.48 -0.40
N ASP A 23 -16.05 9.76 -0.70
CA ASP A 23 -15.49 9.57 -2.04
C ASP A 23 -15.63 8.10 -2.51
N ALA A 24 -15.29 7.15 -1.64
CA ALA A 24 -15.46 5.73 -1.92
C ALA A 24 -16.93 5.34 -2.15
N ALA A 25 -17.86 5.89 -1.35
CA ALA A 25 -19.29 5.66 -1.51
C ALA A 25 -19.83 6.23 -2.83
N CYS A 26 -19.41 7.44 -3.23
CA CYS A 26 -19.78 8.05 -4.50
C CYS A 26 -19.34 7.20 -5.69
N ARG A 27 -18.09 6.71 -5.67
CA ARG A 27 -17.55 5.82 -6.71
C ARG A 27 -18.32 4.52 -6.80
N LEU A 28 -18.55 3.89 -5.65
CA LEU A 28 -19.27 2.62 -5.58
C LEU A 28 -20.70 2.79 -6.10
N SER A 29 -21.38 3.86 -5.73
CA SER A 29 -22.76 4.14 -6.18
C SER A 29 -22.88 4.39 -7.68
N ALA A 30 -21.79 4.77 -8.37
CA ALA A 30 -21.76 4.96 -9.81
C ALA A 30 -21.63 3.63 -10.59
N LEU A 31 -21.31 2.52 -9.93
CA LEU A 31 -21.17 1.21 -10.57
C LEU A 31 -22.54 0.50 -10.75
N PRO A 32 -22.66 -0.45 -11.69
CA PRO A 32 -23.84 -1.31 -11.78
C PRO A 32 -24.06 -2.13 -10.49
N ASP A 33 -25.33 -2.38 -10.13
CA ASP A 33 -25.72 -3.14 -8.92
C ASP A 33 -24.94 -4.44 -8.68
N PRO A 34 -24.69 -5.31 -9.69
CA PRO A 34 -23.91 -6.53 -9.47
C PRO A 34 -22.47 -6.25 -9.04
N GLU A 35 -21.85 -5.21 -9.60
CA GLU A 35 -20.48 -4.81 -9.27
C GLU A 35 -20.41 -4.16 -7.89
N GLN A 36 -21.42 -3.35 -7.53
CA GLN A 36 -21.54 -2.79 -6.18
C GLN A 36 -21.57 -3.90 -5.13
N LYS A 37 -22.44 -4.89 -5.30
CA LYS A 37 -22.59 -6.03 -4.38
C LYS A 37 -21.29 -6.83 -4.28
N ARG A 38 -20.61 -7.07 -5.41
CA ARG A 38 -19.32 -7.77 -5.46
C ARG A 38 -18.25 -7.01 -4.67
N LEU A 39 -18.13 -5.70 -4.86
CA LEU A 39 -17.15 -4.88 -4.15
C LEU A 39 -17.45 -4.77 -2.66
N LEU A 40 -18.70 -4.54 -2.27
CA LEU A 40 -19.11 -4.54 -0.87
C LEU A 40 -18.78 -5.85 -0.16
N ALA A 41 -19.04 -7.00 -0.81
CA ALA A 41 -18.63 -8.30 -0.28
C ALA A 41 -17.10 -8.41 -0.12
N SER A 42 -16.34 -7.87 -1.09
CA SER A 42 -14.87 -7.86 -1.04
C SER A 42 -14.36 -7.02 0.14
N TYR A 43 -14.94 -5.85 0.39
CA TYR A 43 -14.63 -5.03 1.57
C TYR A 43 -14.87 -5.78 2.89
N GLN A 44 -15.96 -6.55 3.00
CA GLN A 44 -16.23 -7.32 4.21
C GLN A 44 -15.21 -8.44 4.45
N VAL A 45 -14.73 -9.09 3.37
CA VAL A 45 -13.65 -10.09 3.47
C VAL A 45 -12.35 -9.44 3.94
N LEU A 46 -12.04 -8.25 3.43
CA LEU A 46 -10.82 -7.51 3.76
C LEU A 46 -10.84 -6.87 5.15
N ARG A 47 -11.96 -6.97 5.89
CA ARG A 47 -12.04 -6.59 7.31
C ARG A 47 -11.16 -7.46 8.20
N ASP A 48 -10.89 -8.70 7.79
CA ASP A 48 -9.87 -9.54 8.41
C ASP A 48 -8.49 -9.23 7.79
N PRO A 49 -7.54 -8.64 8.55
CA PRO A 49 -6.23 -8.26 8.05
C PRO A 49 -5.47 -9.44 7.41
N ARG A 50 -5.73 -10.67 7.88
CA ARG A 50 -5.09 -11.90 7.38
C ARG A 50 -5.51 -12.27 5.97
N ARG A 51 -6.59 -11.68 5.47
CA ARG A 51 -7.12 -11.92 4.12
C ARG A 51 -6.73 -10.85 3.12
N VAL A 52 -6.08 -9.77 3.56
CA VAL A 52 -5.69 -8.66 2.69
C VAL A 52 -4.64 -9.08 1.68
N PHE A 53 -3.68 -9.89 2.11
CA PHE A 53 -2.60 -10.38 1.28
C PHE A 53 -2.57 -11.90 1.22
N ARG A 54 -2.06 -12.39 0.09
CA ARG A 54 -1.85 -13.82 -0.17
C ARG A 54 -0.61 -14.00 -1.04
N ASP A 55 -0.20 -15.25 -1.19
CA ASP A 55 0.90 -15.61 -2.09
C ASP A 55 0.57 -15.23 -3.54
N ILE A 56 1.61 -14.80 -4.26
CA ILE A 56 1.50 -14.43 -5.67
C ILE A 56 1.10 -15.63 -6.53
N SER A 57 0.07 -15.42 -7.35
CA SER A 57 -0.42 -16.42 -8.30
C SER A 57 0.45 -16.57 -9.54
N CYS A 58 1.10 -15.49 -10.01
CA CYS A 58 1.89 -15.44 -11.24
C CYS A 58 3.41 -15.32 -10.98
N MET A 59 3.96 -16.15 -10.08
CA MET A 59 5.36 -16.02 -9.63
C MET A 59 6.36 -16.16 -10.78
N GLU A 60 6.15 -17.07 -11.73
CA GLU A 60 7.06 -17.26 -12.87
C GLU A 60 7.20 -15.99 -13.70
N ARG A 61 6.08 -15.33 -14.03
CA ARG A 61 6.05 -14.06 -14.77
C ARG A 61 6.81 -12.95 -14.04
N ILE A 62 6.63 -12.84 -12.72
CA ILE A 62 7.32 -11.78 -11.95
C ILE A 62 8.82 -12.04 -11.90
N ARG A 63 9.25 -13.29 -11.69
CA ARG A 63 10.67 -13.66 -11.67
C ARG A 63 11.34 -13.40 -13.02
N SER A 64 10.68 -13.70 -14.14
CA SER A 64 11.25 -13.44 -15.46
C SER A 64 11.45 -11.95 -15.75
N LEU A 65 10.62 -11.07 -15.16
CA LEU A 65 10.67 -9.62 -15.39
C LEU A 65 11.62 -8.88 -14.44
N ALA A 66 11.64 -9.25 -13.16
CA ALA A 66 12.44 -8.55 -12.15
C ALA A 66 13.86 -9.13 -11.95
N GLY A 67 14.14 -10.30 -12.52
CA GLY A 67 15.43 -10.98 -12.41
C GLY A 67 15.75 -11.44 -11.00
N GLU A 68 17.04 -11.70 -10.71
CA GLU A 68 17.47 -12.33 -9.46
C GLU A 68 17.24 -11.46 -8.20
N ARG A 69 17.24 -10.12 -8.34
CA ARG A 69 17.04 -9.19 -7.21
C ARG A 69 15.73 -9.44 -6.47
N ILE A 70 14.68 -9.87 -7.17
CA ILE A 70 13.37 -10.11 -6.56
C ILE A 70 13.37 -11.33 -5.61
N THR A 71 14.38 -12.21 -5.70
CA THR A 71 14.44 -13.43 -4.89
C THR A 71 14.71 -13.17 -3.41
N SER A 72 15.27 -12.00 -3.07
CA SER A 72 15.47 -11.59 -1.67
C SER A 72 14.23 -10.94 -1.06
N PHE A 73 13.14 -10.78 -1.81
CA PHE A 73 11.91 -10.13 -1.35
C PHE A 73 10.80 -11.17 -1.13
N ILE A 74 10.02 -10.96 -0.07
CA ILE A 74 8.73 -11.63 0.09
C ILE A 74 7.77 -10.99 -0.90
N LEU A 75 7.21 -11.81 -1.79
CA LEU A 75 6.32 -11.33 -2.84
C LEU A 75 4.90 -11.74 -2.54
N MET A 76 4.01 -10.76 -2.62
CA MET A 76 2.61 -10.91 -2.22
C MET A 76 1.67 -10.29 -3.24
N GLU A 77 0.44 -10.77 -3.28
CA GLU A 77 -0.62 -10.09 -4.01
C GLU A 77 -1.80 -9.72 -3.11
N THR A 78 -2.52 -8.68 -3.53
CA THR A 78 -3.77 -8.24 -2.91
C THR A 78 -4.86 -8.04 -3.95
N ALA A 79 -6.12 -8.12 -3.55
CA ALA A 79 -7.25 -7.71 -4.38
C ALA A 79 -7.49 -6.18 -4.33
N ALA A 80 -6.88 -5.49 -3.36
CA ALA A 80 -7.16 -4.09 -3.09
C ALA A 80 -6.22 -3.13 -3.81
N VAL A 81 -6.67 -1.89 -3.95
CA VAL A 81 -5.81 -0.74 -4.27
C VAL A 81 -5.64 0.06 -2.99
N THR A 82 -4.41 0.44 -2.68
CA THR A 82 -4.15 1.26 -1.50
C THR A 82 -4.32 2.73 -1.83
N PHE A 83 -4.82 3.52 -0.87
CA PHE A 83 -4.92 4.98 -1.02
C PHE A 83 -4.30 5.70 0.16
N PHE A 84 -3.80 6.90 -0.10
CA PHE A 84 -3.16 7.78 0.88
C PHE A 84 -3.25 9.25 0.42
N PRO A 85 -3.06 10.23 1.33
CA PRO A 85 -3.03 11.63 0.95
C PRO A 85 -1.99 11.88 -0.14
N SER A 86 -2.34 12.70 -1.14
CA SER A 86 -1.43 12.94 -2.26
C SER A 86 -0.11 13.55 -1.82
N VAL A 87 1.00 12.98 -2.30
CA VAL A 87 2.36 13.49 -2.05
C VAL A 87 2.69 14.64 -3.00
N ALA A 88 2.08 14.65 -4.19
CA ALA A 88 2.28 15.68 -5.20
C ALA A 88 1.37 16.89 -4.99
N ILE A 89 0.13 16.68 -4.55
CA ILE A 89 -0.89 17.73 -4.46
C ILE A 89 -1.21 18.02 -2.99
N GLY A 90 -0.82 19.20 -2.50
CA GLY A 90 -1.08 19.66 -1.12
C GLY A 90 -2.53 20.08 -0.84
N LEU A 91 -3.49 19.67 -1.66
CA LEU A 91 -4.91 19.99 -1.47
C LEU A 91 -5.55 18.97 -0.53
N THR A 92 -6.31 19.47 0.45
CA THR A 92 -7.08 18.62 1.37
C THR A 92 -8.05 17.73 0.59
N GLY A 93 -7.91 16.42 0.74
CA GLY A 93 -8.75 15.42 0.06
C GLY A 93 -8.20 14.91 -1.27
N ALA A 94 -7.06 15.42 -1.77
CA ALA A 94 -6.37 14.81 -2.90
C ALA A 94 -5.79 13.45 -2.48
N LEU A 95 -5.98 12.45 -3.35
CA LEU A 95 -5.57 11.06 -3.10
C LEU A 95 -4.59 10.59 -4.16
N ASP A 96 -3.57 9.89 -3.70
CA ASP A 96 -2.77 9.01 -4.54
C ASP A 96 -3.25 7.57 -4.33
N TYR A 97 -3.25 6.79 -5.41
CA TYR A 97 -3.55 5.36 -5.40
C TYR A 97 -2.29 4.59 -5.72
N ALA A 98 -2.11 3.45 -5.06
CA ALA A 98 -1.01 2.55 -5.36
C ALA A 98 -1.50 1.12 -5.54
N VAL A 99 -1.10 0.56 -6.69
CA VAL A 99 -1.29 -0.84 -7.08
C VAL A 99 -0.11 -1.71 -6.67
N ALA A 100 0.98 -1.10 -6.21
CA ALA A 100 2.15 -1.76 -5.66
C ALA A 100 2.51 -1.11 -4.32
N MET A 101 3.12 -1.87 -3.41
CA MET A 101 3.70 -1.31 -2.20
C MET A 101 4.93 -2.11 -1.80
N ASN A 102 6.05 -1.39 -1.64
CA ASN A 102 7.26 -1.86 -1.02
C ASN A 102 7.32 -1.47 0.47
N ARG A 103 7.56 -2.46 1.33
CA ARG A 103 7.83 -2.22 2.75
C ARG A 103 8.94 -3.13 3.27
N ARG A 104 9.78 -2.59 4.14
CA ARG A 104 10.74 -3.35 4.95
C ARG A 104 10.25 -3.35 6.40
N LEU A 105 9.86 -4.51 6.91
CA LEU A 105 9.33 -4.67 8.27
C LEU A 105 10.39 -5.29 9.18
N PHE A 106 10.45 -4.85 10.43
CA PHE A 106 11.34 -5.44 11.43
C PHE A 106 10.55 -6.40 12.33
N CYS A 107 10.97 -7.67 12.39
CA CYS A 107 10.34 -8.70 13.20
C CYS A 107 11.41 -9.68 13.70
N GLN A 108 11.32 -10.13 14.96
CA GLN A 108 12.29 -11.07 15.56
C GLN A 108 13.77 -10.77 15.23
N GLU A 109 14.19 -9.52 15.44
CA GLU A 109 15.57 -9.06 15.23
C GLU A 109 16.07 -9.09 13.77
N ARG A 110 15.16 -9.23 12.79
CA ARG A 110 15.48 -9.26 11.36
C ARG A 110 14.60 -8.33 10.56
N TRP A 111 15.13 -7.85 9.45
CA TRP A 111 14.40 -7.08 8.45
C TRP A 111 13.83 -7.98 7.36
N TYR A 112 12.57 -7.80 7.04
CA TYR A 112 11.84 -8.53 6.02
C TYR A 112 11.42 -7.57 4.92
N PRO A 113 12.08 -7.56 3.76
CA PRO A 113 11.67 -6.77 2.62
C PRO A 113 10.50 -7.45 1.90
N ILE A 114 9.43 -6.69 1.66
CA ILE A 114 8.18 -7.16 1.10
C ILE A 114 7.79 -6.26 -0.07
N ILE A 115 7.45 -6.87 -1.20
CA ILE A 115 6.78 -6.19 -2.31
C ILE A 115 5.43 -6.85 -2.50
N CYS A 116 4.37 -6.04 -2.47
CA CYS A 116 3.02 -6.50 -2.74
C CYS A 116 2.44 -5.77 -3.95
N LEU A 117 1.66 -6.50 -4.75
CA LEU A 117 1.09 -6.02 -6.01
C LEU A 117 -0.41 -6.34 -6.08
N ASN A 118 -1.17 -5.49 -6.74
CA ASN A 118 -2.57 -5.76 -7.02
C ASN A 118 -2.67 -6.91 -8.02
N SER A 119 -3.49 -7.91 -7.69
CA SER A 119 -3.62 -9.13 -8.50
C SER A 119 -4.27 -8.90 -9.88
N GLN A 120 -5.05 -7.83 -10.05
CA GLN A 120 -5.56 -7.43 -11.37
C GLN A 120 -4.51 -6.64 -12.13
N TYR A 121 -3.70 -5.82 -11.45
CA TYR A 121 -2.56 -5.17 -12.08
C TYR A 121 -1.58 -6.19 -12.65
N ILE A 122 -1.17 -7.20 -11.85
CA ILE A 122 -0.31 -8.30 -12.32
C ILE A 122 -0.89 -9.01 -13.55
N ARG A 123 -2.22 -9.11 -13.68
CA ARG A 123 -2.86 -9.83 -14.79
C ARG A 123 -3.06 -8.98 -16.03
N ARG A 124 -3.37 -7.70 -15.86
CA ARG A 124 -3.83 -6.81 -16.94
C ARG A 124 -2.72 -5.96 -17.52
N SER A 125 -1.67 -5.67 -16.77
CA SER A 125 -0.54 -4.89 -17.29
C SER A 125 0.23 -5.68 -18.34
N SER A 126 0.80 -4.96 -19.31
CA SER A 126 1.78 -5.53 -20.22
C SER A 126 3.06 -5.91 -19.45
N ASP A 127 3.88 -6.81 -20.02
CA ASP A 127 5.15 -7.20 -19.40
C ASP A 127 6.09 -6.00 -19.18
N ARG A 128 6.06 -5.02 -20.09
CA ARG A 128 6.88 -3.81 -19.98
C ARG A 128 6.44 -2.92 -18.83
N ILE A 129 5.13 -2.72 -18.67
CA ILE A 129 4.56 -1.97 -17.54
C ILE A 129 4.79 -2.69 -16.21
N LEU A 130 4.58 -4.01 -16.17
CA LEU A 130 4.83 -4.78 -14.96
C LEU A 130 6.31 -4.76 -14.57
N ALA A 131 7.23 -4.88 -15.53
CA ALA A 131 8.67 -4.76 -15.29
C ALA A 131 9.02 -3.35 -14.77
N PHE A 132 8.39 -2.31 -15.31
CA PHE A 132 8.56 -0.93 -14.85
C PHE A 132 8.12 -0.75 -13.39
N ALA A 133 6.91 -1.19 -13.03
CA ALA A 133 6.45 -1.12 -11.65
C ALA A 133 7.35 -1.91 -10.68
N LEU A 134 7.79 -3.11 -11.08
CA LEU A 134 8.71 -3.92 -10.28
C LEU A 134 10.06 -3.22 -10.08
N GLU A 135 10.64 -2.63 -11.13
CA GLU A 135 11.89 -1.89 -11.01
C GLU A 135 11.73 -0.65 -10.15
N HIS A 136 10.61 0.08 -10.29
CA HIS A 136 10.29 1.23 -9.46
C HIS A 136 10.27 0.85 -7.97
N GLU A 137 9.56 -0.21 -7.60
CA GLU A 137 9.52 -0.69 -6.21
C GLU A 137 10.90 -1.14 -5.72
N LEU A 138 11.70 -1.80 -6.55
CA LEU A 138 13.07 -2.22 -6.21
C LEU A 138 14.00 -1.00 -6.00
N GLU A 139 13.85 0.02 -6.82
CA GLU A 139 14.65 1.24 -6.75
C GLU A 139 14.25 2.11 -5.56
N MET A 140 12.95 2.24 -5.28
CA MET A 140 12.44 2.84 -4.04
C MET A 140 13.02 2.14 -2.82
N SER A 141 13.10 0.80 -2.83
CA SER A 141 13.73 0.03 -1.74
C SER A 141 15.20 0.40 -1.55
N ARG A 142 15.96 0.45 -2.65
CA ARG A 142 17.40 0.79 -2.64
C ARG A 142 17.61 2.19 -2.08
N ILE A 143 16.87 3.16 -2.61
CA ILE A 143 16.97 4.57 -2.21
C ILE A 143 16.59 4.73 -0.73
N TYR A 144 15.53 4.06 -0.25
CA TYR A 144 15.19 4.09 1.17
C TYR A 144 16.29 3.46 2.04
N GLN A 145 16.84 2.32 1.66
CA GLN A 145 17.95 1.69 2.39
C GLN A 145 19.16 2.61 2.49
N ASP A 146 19.55 3.27 1.40
CA ASP A 146 20.66 4.23 1.37
C ASP A 146 20.40 5.46 2.27
N MET A 147 19.13 5.81 2.47
CA MET A 147 18.71 6.94 3.31
C MET A 147 18.41 6.61 4.77
N VAL A 148 18.28 5.32 5.12
CA VAL A 148 18.11 4.91 6.52
C VAL A 148 19.43 5.11 7.25
N SER A 149 19.65 6.34 7.70
CA SER A 149 20.54 6.66 8.80
C SER A 149 19.71 6.77 10.08
N PRO A 150 20.17 6.21 11.21
CA PRO A 150 19.49 6.33 12.49
C PRO A 150 19.17 7.81 12.79
N GLY A 151 17.90 8.11 13.06
CA GLY A 151 17.44 9.45 13.43
C GLY A 151 17.05 10.40 12.27
N ARG A 152 17.12 9.97 11.01
CA ARG A 152 16.68 10.81 9.87
C ARG A 152 15.20 10.59 9.54
N ILE A 153 14.35 11.54 9.92
CA ILE A 153 12.95 11.58 9.46
C ILE A 153 12.94 12.09 8.00
N VAL A 154 12.48 11.26 7.07
CA VAL A 154 12.29 11.67 5.67
C VAL A 154 11.10 12.61 5.59
N THR A 155 11.35 13.88 5.24
CA THR A 155 10.30 14.89 5.09
C THR A 155 9.37 14.58 3.90
N PRO A 156 8.15 15.14 3.84
CA PRO A 156 7.28 14.97 2.67
C PRO A 156 7.93 15.38 1.34
N ASP A 157 8.70 16.47 1.33
CA ASP A 157 9.43 16.91 0.13
C ASP A 157 10.53 15.92 -0.26
N GLN A 158 11.27 15.39 0.72
CA GLN A 158 12.25 14.32 0.45
C GLN A 158 11.57 13.06 -0.08
N LYS A 159 10.37 12.70 0.40
CA LYS A 159 9.60 11.58 -0.17
C LYS A 159 9.23 11.83 -1.63
N ARG A 160 8.83 13.06 -1.97
CA ARG A 160 8.54 13.45 -3.36
C ARG A 160 9.78 13.30 -4.24
N ASP A 161 10.92 13.83 -3.79
CA ASP A 161 12.18 13.76 -4.54
C ASP A 161 12.63 12.31 -4.75
N ILE A 162 12.45 11.45 -3.74
CA ILE A 162 12.71 10.00 -3.83
C ILE A 162 11.84 9.35 -4.91
N MET A 163 10.53 9.61 -4.87
CA MET A 163 9.58 9.05 -5.83
C MET A 163 9.94 9.46 -7.27
N LEU A 164 10.21 10.75 -7.48
CA LEU A 164 10.62 11.27 -8.79
C LEU A 164 11.93 10.66 -9.27
N SER A 165 12.93 10.56 -8.37
CA SER A 165 14.23 9.97 -8.72
C SER A 165 14.11 8.48 -9.07
N ALA A 166 13.31 7.71 -8.33
CA ALA A 166 13.08 6.30 -8.62
C ALA A 166 12.33 6.10 -9.94
N GLN A 167 11.36 6.98 -10.24
CA GLN A 167 10.65 6.98 -11.51
C GLN A 167 11.60 7.28 -12.67
N GLU A 168 12.37 8.37 -12.61
CA GLU A 168 13.35 8.73 -13.65
C GLU A 168 14.37 7.62 -13.91
N ALA A 169 14.88 6.99 -12.84
CA ALA A 169 15.82 5.89 -12.94
C ALA A 169 15.20 4.67 -13.65
N SER A 170 13.96 4.32 -13.30
CA SER A 170 13.24 3.17 -13.85
C SER A 170 12.85 3.40 -15.30
N GLU A 171 12.35 4.59 -15.65
CA GLU A 171 12.01 4.99 -17.01
C GLU A 171 13.23 4.91 -17.93
N LYS A 172 14.36 5.46 -17.47
CA LYS A 172 15.62 5.44 -18.22
C LYS A 172 16.16 4.02 -18.39
N LYS A 173 16.12 3.20 -17.32
CA LYS A 173 16.65 1.84 -17.35
C LYS A 173 15.88 0.93 -18.31
N LEU A 174 14.56 1.05 -18.33
CA LEU A 174 13.69 0.18 -19.13
C LEU A 174 13.27 0.78 -20.47
N THR A 175 13.70 2.02 -20.74
CA THR A 175 13.33 2.78 -21.94
C THR A 175 11.81 2.79 -22.12
N ILE A 176 11.09 3.17 -21.06
CA ILE A 176 9.63 3.24 -21.06
C ILE A 176 9.20 4.49 -21.83
N THR A 177 8.18 4.33 -22.68
CA THR A 177 7.67 5.42 -23.52
C THR A 177 6.56 6.21 -22.79
N PRO A 178 6.29 7.46 -23.20
CA PRO A 178 5.17 8.22 -22.64
C PRO A 178 3.80 7.58 -22.86
N ASP A 179 3.60 6.83 -23.96
CA ASP A 179 2.34 6.11 -24.21
C ASP A 179 2.16 4.93 -23.24
N GLU A 180 3.25 4.25 -22.91
CA GLU A 180 3.27 3.20 -21.89
C GLU A 180 2.92 3.76 -20.51
N LEU A 181 3.48 4.91 -20.11
CA LEU A 181 3.11 5.55 -18.83
C LEU A 181 1.62 5.95 -18.80
N ARG A 182 1.06 6.42 -19.92
CA ARG A 182 -0.38 6.71 -20.01
C ARG A 182 -1.23 5.45 -19.90
N GLU A 183 -0.75 4.31 -20.43
CA GLU A 183 -1.42 3.02 -20.28
C GLU A 183 -1.41 2.58 -18.80
N ASP A 184 -0.27 2.73 -18.13
CA ASP A 184 -0.13 2.44 -16.70
C ASP A 184 -1.07 3.28 -15.85
N ASP A 185 -1.09 4.61 -16.05
CA ASP A 185 -1.98 5.53 -15.35
C ASP A 185 -3.46 5.18 -15.55
N ARG A 186 -3.86 4.86 -16.79
CA ARG A 186 -5.23 4.44 -17.10
C ARG A 186 -5.58 3.16 -16.37
N LEU A 187 -4.70 2.17 -16.39
CA LEU A 187 -4.92 0.91 -15.68
C LEU A 187 -5.05 1.14 -14.17
N MET A 188 -4.18 1.96 -13.57
CA MET A 188 -4.25 2.29 -12.14
C MET A 188 -5.59 2.96 -11.78
N GLN A 189 -6.05 3.91 -12.59
CA GLN A 189 -7.34 4.59 -12.39
C GLN A 189 -8.52 3.61 -12.51
N GLU A 190 -8.53 2.74 -13.52
CA GLU A 190 -9.55 1.71 -13.68
C GLU A 190 -9.59 0.76 -12.48
N LEU A 191 -8.43 0.36 -11.98
CA LEU A 191 -8.34 -0.51 -10.81
C LEU A 191 -8.83 0.20 -9.54
N ALA A 192 -8.49 1.48 -9.36
CA ALA A 192 -9.00 2.28 -8.23
C ALA A 192 -10.53 2.44 -8.24
N LEU A 193 -11.19 2.29 -9.39
CA LEU A 193 -12.65 2.30 -9.52
C LEU A 193 -13.29 0.91 -9.34
N SER A 194 -12.57 -0.16 -9.68
CA SER A 194 -13.13 -1.52 -9.81
C SER A 194 -12.63 -2.52 -8.76
N CYS A 195 -11.70 -2.12 -7.89
CA CYS A 195 -11.15 -2.88 -6.78
C CYS A 195 -11.52 -2.24 -5.42
N PRO A 196 -11.53 -3.01 -4.32
CA PRO A 196 -11.70 -2.43 -2.99
C PRO A 196 -10.51 -1.52 -2.65
N LEU A 197 -10.80 -0.41 -1.98
CA LEU A 197 -9.82 0.57 -1.52
C LEU A 197 -9.40 0.30 -0.07
N LEU A 198 -8.10 0.33 0.20
CA LEU A 198 -7.56 0.20 1.56
C LEU A 198 -6.76 1.45 1.95
N PRO A 199 -7.04 2.06 3.12
CA PRO A 199 -6.15 3.09 3.65
C PRO A 199 -4.75 2.48 3.82
N LYS A 200 -3.71 3.16 3.34
CA LYS A 200 -2.33 2.66 3.41
C LYS A 200 -1.92 2.17 4.81
N PRO A 201 -2.22 2.86 5.93
CA PRO A 201 -1.90 2.34 7.26
C PRO A 201 -2.51 0.97 7.56
N TYR A 202 -3.75 0.71 7.10
CA TYR A 202 -4.40 -0.60 7.27
C TYR A 202 -3.73 -1.68 6.44
N ALA A 203 -3.35 -1.37 5.20
CA ALA A 203 -2.58 -2.28 4.37
C ALA A 203 -1.20 -2.61 4.99
N GLU A 204 -0.49 -1.62 5.53
CA GLU A 204 0.80 -1.84 6.18
C GLU A 204 0.68 -2.68 7.46
N MET A 205 -0.36 -2.45 8.27
CA MET A 205 -0.67 -3.28 9.44
C MET A 205 -1.04 -4.72 9.05
N ALA A 206 -1.79 -4.90 7.96
CA ALA A 206 -2.12 -6.22 7.45
C ALA A 206 -0.90 -6.99 6.93
N LEU A 207 0.10 -6.29 6.34
CA LEU A 207 1.39 -6.91 6.02
C LEU A 207 2.11 -7.43 7.27
N LEU A 208 2.11 -6.66 8.36
CA LEU A 208 2.69 -7.10 9.62
C LEU A 208 2.00 -8.36 10.13
N CYS A 209 0.66 -8.38 10.15
CA CYS A 209 -0.08 -9.57 10.56
C CYS A 209 0.25 -10.79 9.69
N TYR A 210 0.37 -10.59 8.38
CA TYR A 210 0.77 -11.68 7.48
C TYR A 210 2.18 -12.19 7.80
N LEU A 211 3.15 -11.29 7.99
CA LEU A 211 4.52 -11.66 8.31
C LEU A 211 4.59 -12.44 9.63
N GLU A 212 3.90 -11.97 10.68
CA GLU A 212 3.84 -12.63 11.98
C GLU A 212 3.26 -14.04 11.88
N ASP A 213 2.13 -14.21 11.18
CA ASP A 213 1.43 -15.49 11.05
C ASP A 213 2.20 -16.50 10.18
N ASN A 214 3.12 -16.04 9.33
CA ASN A 214 3.84 -16.85 8.35
C ASN A 214 5.36 -16.89 8.56
N LEU A 215 5.82 -16.37 9.70
CA LEU A 215 7.24 -16.18 9.95
C LEU A 215 8.09 -17.45 9.75
N PRO A 216 7.71 -18.64 10.24
CA PRO A 216 8.51 -19.86 10.06
C PRO A 216 8.78 -20.20 8.58
N ARG A 217 7.83 -19.87 7.70
CA ARG A 217 7.94 -20.05 6.25
C ARG A 217 8.81 -18.98 5.59
N LEU A 218 8.88 -17.80 6.20
CA LEU A 218 9.50 -16.61 5.63
C LEU A 218 10.90 -16.33 6.21
N GLU A 219 11.39 -17.13 7.16
CA GLU A 219 12.69 -16.95 7.82
C GLU A 219 13.86 -16.75 6.85
N GLY A 220 13.84 -17.45 5.70
CA GLY A 220 14.89 -17.36 4.67
C GLY A 220 14.97 -16.00 3.97
N TYR A 221 13.94 -15.17 4.08
CA TYR A 221 13.95 -13.78 3.58
C TYR A 221 14.44 -12.77 4.63
N GLY A 222 14.63 -13.20 5.88
CA GLY A 222 15.06 -12.32 6.97
C GLY A 222 16.50 -11.86 6.78
N GLN A 223 16.70 -10.55 6.76
CA GLN A 223 17.99 -9.89 6.62
C GLN A 223 18.47 -9.38 7.98
N SER A 224 19.72 -9.66 8.33
CA SER A 224 20.36 -9.06 9.50
C SER A 224 20.52 -7.55 9.31
N SER A 225 20.42 -6.80 10.40
CA SER A 225 20.87 -5.40 10.40
C SER A 225 22.36 -5.31 10.09
N SER A 226 22.74 -4.29 9.33
CA SER A 226 24.13 -3.93 9.01
C SER A 226 24.86 -3.28 10.19
N SER A 227 24.13 -2.68 11.13
CA SER A 227 24.68 -2.07 12.34
C SER A 227 23.78 -2.20 13.57
N PRO A 228 24.32 -2.03 14.80
CA PRO A 228 23.53 -1.98 16.03
C PRO A 228 22.48 -0.86 16.03
N GLU A 229 22.79 0.28 15.42
CA GLU A 229 21.89 1.42 15.34
C GLU A 229 20.71 1.14 14.40
N GLU A 230 20.93 0.46 13.28
CA GLU A 230 19.84 -0.01 12.41
C GLU A 230 18.95 -1.01 13.15
N ALA A 231 19.52 -1.90 13.96
CA ALA A 231 18.74 -2.83 14.78
C ALA A 231 17.91 -2.09 15.85
N ALA A 232 18.47 -1.09 16.52
CA ALA A 232 17.74 -0.26 17.48
C ALA A 232 16.57 0.49 16.81
N PHE A 233 16.83 1.11 15.67
CA PHE A 233 15.79 1.76 14.86
C PHE A 233 14.68 0.79 14.44
N GLY A 234 15.03 -0.42 14.02
CA GLY A 234 14.05 -1.46 13.69
C GLY A 234 13.15 -1.83 14.86
N LYS A 235 13.70 -1.95 16.08
CA LYS A 235 12.94 -2.22 17.30
C LYS A 235 11.97 -1.10 17.64
N GLU A 236 12.42 0.14 17.56
CA GLU A 236 11.59 1.33 17.79
C GLU A 236 10.43 1.37 16.78
N LEU A 237 10.73 1.17 15.49
CA LEU A 237 9.73 1.16 14.43
C LEU A 237 8.71 0.04 14.63
N ALA A 238 9.15 -1.18 14.97
CA ALA A 238 8.27 -2.31 15.23
C ALA A 238 7.34 -2.06 16.43
N ALA A 239 7.87 -1.46 17.50
CA ALA A 239 7.09 -1.09 18.68
C ALA A 239 6.06 0.00 18.34
N GLU A 240 6.45 1.02 17.57
CA GLU A 240 5.54 2.06 17.09
C GLU A 240 4.43 1.47 16.23
N PHE A 241 4.77 0.67 15.21
CA PHE A 241 3.80 0.00 14.34
C PHE A 241 2.79 -0.83 15.11
N SER A 242 3.27 -1.62 16.08
CA SER A 242 2.41 -2.43 16.95
C SER A 242 1.46 -1.57 17.78
N GLY A 243 1.94 -0.42 18.27
CA GLY A 243 1.15 0.56 19.01
C GLY A 243 0.04 1.24 18.22
N TRP A 244 0.06 1.18 16.88
CA TRP A 244 -0.98 1.71 15.99
C TRP A 244 -2.03 0.68 15.57
N LYS A 245 -1.80 -0.61 15.82
CA LYS A 245 -2.64 -1.73 15.33
C LYS A 245 -4.13 -1.55 15.62
N ALA A 246 -4.49 -1.24 16.87
CA ALA A 246 -5.88 -1.07 17.28
C ALA A 246 -6.54 0.12 16.56
N PHE A 247 -5.87 1.28 16.57
CA PHE A 247 -6.34 2.49 15.90
C PHE A 247 -6.56 2.27 14.39
N THR A 248 -5.64 1.58 13.73
CA THR A 248 -5.72 1.27 12.31
C THR A 248 -6.91 0.34 11.99
N ILE A 249 -7.18 -0.66 12.83
CA ILE A 249 -8.35 -1.53 12.67
C ILE A 249 -9.65 -0.73 12.87
N GLU A 250 -9.72 0.06 13.93
CA GLU A 250 -10.89 0.90 14.23
C GLU A 250 -11.19 1.91 13.12
N THR A 251 -10.16 2.51 12.53
CA THR A 251 -10.32 3.50 11.45
C THR A 251 -10.73 2.84 10.13
N TYR A 252 -10.32 1.61 9.85
CA TYR A 252 -10.87 0.87 8.71
C TYR A 252 -12.33 0.47 8.94
N ASP A 253 -12.68 0.05 10.15
CA ASP A 253 -14.08 -0.23 10.51
C ASP A 253 -14.96 1.03 10.39
N LEU A 254 -14.43 2.19 10.81
CA LEU A 254 -15.06 3.49 10.59
C LEU A 254 -15.26 3.75 9.09
N PHE A 255 -14.20 3.61 8.27
CA PHE A 255 -14.27 3.79 6.82
C PHE A 255 -15.39 2.96 6.19
N LEU A 256 -15.48 1.67 6.53
CA LEU A 256 -16.51 0.77 6.00
C LEU A 256 -17.93 1.17 6.45
N ARG A 257 -18.07 1.55 7.72
CA ARG A 257 -19.37 1.95 8.30
C ARG A 257 -19.91 3.22 7.65
N GLU A 258 -19.07 4.25 7.52
CA GLU A 258 -19.45 5.53 6.94
C GLU A 258 -19.72 5.40 5.43
N MET A 259 -18.88 4.64 4.70
CA MET A 259 -19.12 4.33 3.29
C MET A 259 -20.49 3.66 3.10
N ALA A 260 -20.82 2.66 3.93
CA ALA A 260 -22.12 2.00 3.87
C ALA A 260 -23.29 2.93 4.25
N ALA A 261 -23.08 3.90 5.13
CA ALA A 261 -24.08 4.92 5.47
C ALA A 261 -24.35 5.84 4.28
N HIS A 262 -23.30 6.38 3.66
CA HIS A 262 -23.42 7.24 2.49
C HIS A 262 -24.14 6.57 1.31
N ILE A 263 -23.88 5.29 1.04
CA ILE A 263 -24.59 4.53 -0.01
C ILE A 263 -26.08 4.39 0.32
N ARG A 264 -26.43 4.10 1.58
CA ARG A 264 -27.84 4.00 2.00
C ARG A 264 -28.57 5.32 1.87
N ASP A 265 -27.93 6.42 2.25
CA ASP A 265 -28.54 7.76 2.19
C ASP A 265 -28.69 8.24 0.74
N ALA A 266 -27.72 7.96 -0.13
CA ALA A 266 -27.84 8.22 -1.56
C ALA A 266 -29.05 7.50 -2.19
N ASN A 267 -29.28 6.24 -1.81
CA ASN A 267 -30.41 5.45 -2.32
C ASN A 267 -31.78 5.86 -1.74
N ARG A 268 -31.82 6.52 -0.58
CA ARG A 268 -33.07 7.05 -0.01
C ARG A 268 -33.61 8.26 -0.76
N GLY A 269 -32.76 9.02 -1.48
CA GLY A 269 -33.18 10.17 -2.27
C GLY A 269 -33.94 9.83 -3.56
N TYR A 270 -33.99 8.54 -3.95
CA TYR A 270 -34.62 8.05 -5.18
C TYR A 270 -35.81 7.09 -4.93
N ALA A 271 -36.21 6.89 -3.67
CA ALA A 271 -37.36 6.08 -3.26
C ALA A 271 -38.56 6.99 -2.92
#